data_AF-X1I734-F1
#
_entry.id   AF-X1I734-F1
#
_cell.length_a   1.000
_cell.length_b   1.000
_cell.length_c   1.000
_cell.angle_alpha   90.00
_cell.angle_beta   90.00
_cell.angle_gamma   90.00
#
_symmetry.space_group_name_H-M   'P 1'
#
loop_
_entity.id
_entity.type
_entity.pdbx_description
1 polymer ?
#
loop_
_entity_poly.entity_id
_entity_poly.type
_entity_poly.pdbx_seq_one_letter_code
_entity_poly.pdbx_strand_id
1 'polypeptide(L)'
;ISHDRNKGYGAAIQSILAYAKGVDFDVLVIMDADNQHSPDDIPALVAAIEEGYDLAIGSRKGSDVPGYRRVGGTVLSIFTFLLSGRYVKDSQCGFRAYSKRAVALIAPQETGMAISSEIIAEATKHGLIITGVPISVRYTDDSSTHNPVKQGFYTLWRILVMMVRRR
;
A
#
# COMPACT_ATOMS: atom_id res chain seq x y z
N ILE A 1 4.44 -18.09 5.99
CA ILE A 1 5.00 -17.31 7.13
C ILE A 1 3.93 -17.28 8.21
N SER A 2 4.26 -17.63 9.46
CA SER A 2 3.32 -17.54 10.59
C SER A 2 4.02 -16.81 11.74
N HIS A 3 3.23 -16.19 12.61
CA HIS A 3 3.72 -15.53 13.82
C HIS A 3 3.00 -16.11 15.04
N ASP A 4 3.72 -16.34 16.14
CA ASP A 4 3.15 -16.88 17.37
C ASP A 4 2.09 -15.99 18.02
N ARG A 5 2.04 -14.71 17.62
CA ARG A 5 1.05 -13.71 18.04
C ARG A 5 0.79 -12.71 16.93
N ASN A 6 -0.36 -12.03 16.98
CA ASN A 6 -0.67 -10.93 16.07
C ASN A 6 0.34 -9.78 16.24
N LYS A 7 1.08 -9.47 15.17
CA LYS A 7 2.08 -8.38 15.14
C LYS A 7 1.61 -7.13 14.38
N GLY A 8 0.38 -7.15 13.86
CA GLY A 8 -0.19 -6.08 13.05
C GLY A 8 0.13 -6.19 11.56
N TYR A 9 -0.61 -5.41 10.76
CA TYR A 9 -0.53 -5.40 9.30
C TYR A 9 0.88 -5.12 8.78
N GLY A 10 1.55 -4.08 9.29
CA GLY A 10 2.87 -3.71 8.78
C GLY A 10 3.95 -4.75 9.07
N ALA A 11 3.89 -5.40 10.24
CA ALA A 11 4.80 -6.51 10.54
C ALA A 11 4.60 -7.72 9.61
N ALA A 12 3.36 -7.98 9.16
CA ALA A 12 3.09 -9.02 8.17
C ALA A 12 3.73 -8.68 6.82
N ILE A 13 3.55 -7.44 6.35
CA ILE A 13 4.16 -6.95 5.11
C ILE A 13 5.70 -6.96 5.19
N GLN A 14 6.29 -6.52 6.30
CA GLN A 14 7.74 -6.63 6.54
C GLN A 14 8.23 -8.06 6.40
N SER A 15 7.51 -9.01 6.97
CA SER A 15 7.87 -10.43 6.92
C SER A 15 7.75 -10.99 5.50
N ILE A 16 6.72 -10.60 4.75
CA ILE A 16 6.55 -10.96 3.33
C ILE A 16 7.71 -10.42 2.50
N LEU A 17 8.05 -9.13 2.63
CA LEU A 17 9.15 -8.52 1.88
C LEU A 17 10.51 -9.14 2.24
N ALA A 18 10.75 -9.43 3.52
CA ALA A 18 11.97 -10.08 3.98
C ALA A 18 12.10 -11.50 3.42
N TYR A 19 11.01 -12.26 3.40
CA TYR A 19 10.98 -13.59 2.78
C TYR A 19 11.22 -13.50 1.27
N ALA A 20 10.51 -12.59 0.58
CA ALA A 20 10.62 -12.40 -0.86
C ALA A 20 12.07 -12.14 -1.30
N LYS A 21 12.86 -11.38 -0.52
CA LYS A 21 14.31 -11.15 -0.81
C LYS A 21 15.14 -12.44 -0.93
N GLY A 22 14.70 -13.55 -0.32
CA GLY A 22 15.43 -14.82 -0.29
C GLY A 22 14.91 -15.89 -1.26
N VAL A 23 13.91 -15.58 -2.09
CA VAL A 23 13.33 -16.51 -3.08
C VAL A 23 13.40 -15.90 -4.47
N ASP A 24 13.45 -16.74 -5.50
CA ASP A 24 13.35 -16.28 -6.89
C ASP A 24 11.87 -16.14 -7.28
N PHE A 25 11.50 -14.94 -7.74
CA PHE A 25 10.13 -14.58 -8.16
C PHE A 25 10.23 -13.43 -9.15
N ASP A 26 9.42 -13.39 -10.21
CA ASP A 26 9.48 -12.27 -11.17
C ASP A 26 8.68 -11.05 -10.69
N VAL A 27 7.50 -11.28 -10.12
CA VAL A 27 6.63 -10.26 -9.55
C VAL A 27 6.07 -10.75 -8.22
N LEU A 28 6.19 -9.93 -7.18
CA LEU A 28 5.55 -10.18 -5.89
C LEU A 28 4.21 -9.44 -5.85
N VAL A 29 3.12 -10.16 -5.62
CA VAL A 29 1.78 -9.58 -5.43
C VAL A 29 1.33 -9.79 -3.99
N ILE A 30 0.86 -8.72 -3.35
CA ILE A 30 0.26 -8.73 -2.02
C ILE A 30 -1.20 -8.30 -2.17
N MET A 31 -2.11 -9.01 -1.52
CA MET A 31 -3.54 -8.75 -1.55
C MET A 31 -4.14 -9.04 -0.16
N ASP A 32 -5.07 -8.19 0.29
CA ASP A 32 -5.78 -8.41 1.54
C ASP A 32 -6.75 -9.59 1.43
N ALA A 33 -6.90 -10.35 2.52
CA ALA A 33 -7.71 -11.56 2.59
C ALA A 33 -9.17 -11.30 3.02
N ASP A 34 -9.67 -10.07 2.85
CA ASP A 34 -11.00 -9.64 3.33
C ASP A 34 -12.13 -9.78 2.30
N ASN A 35 -11.85 -10.46 1.17
CA ASN A 35 -12.73 -10.64 0.01
C ASN A 35 -13.20 -9.34 -0.68
N GLN A 36 -12.64 -8.18 -0.33
CA GLN A 36 -12.96 -6.93 -1.00
C GLN A 36 -12.28 -6.84 -2.37
N HIS A 37 -11.11 -7.46 -2.53
CA HIS A 37 -10.33 -7.47 -3.76
C HIS A 37 -10.64 -8.68 -4.64
N SER A 38 -10.73 -8.48 -5.96
CA SER A 38 -10.86 -9.58 -6.92
C SER A 38 -9.48 -10.11 -7.32
N PRO A 39 -9.18 -11.41 -7.17
CA PRO A 39 -7.96 -12.01 -7.71
C PRO A 39 -7.85 -11.85 -9.23
N ASP A 40 -8.97 -11.66 -9.93
CA ASP A 40 -9.00 -11.41 -11.38
C ASP A 40 -8.31 -10.11 -11.79
N ASP A 41 -8.05 -9.19 -10.85
CA ASP A 41 -7.29 -7.97 -11.11
C ASP A 41 -5.77 -8.19 -11.00
N ILE A 42 -5.28 -9.33 -10.49
CA ILE A 42 -3.84 -9.64 -10.38
C ILE A 42 -3.10 -9.47 -11.71
N PRO A 43 -3.59 -10.01 -12.86
CA PRO A 43 -2.92 -9.85 -14.15
C PRO A 43 -2.68 -8.38 -14.54
N ALA A 44 -3.59 -7.48 -14.19
CA ALA A 44 -3.44 -6.05 -14.50
C ALA A 44 -2.31 -5.40 -13.68
N LEU A 45 -2.14 -5.79 -12.41
CA LEU A 45 -1.01 -5.32 -11.60
C LEU A 45 0.31 -5.91 -12.08
N VAL A 46 0.33 -7.18 -12.50
CA VAL A 46 1.51 -7.85 -13.04
C VAL A 46 1.96 -7.20 -14.35
N ALA A 47 1.02 -6.94 -15.27
CA ALA A 47 1.29 -6.28 -16.54
C ALA A 47 1.96 -4.91 -16.34
N ALA A 48 1.53 -4.14 -15.33
CA ALA A 48 2.21 -2.88 -14.98
C ALA A 48 3.69 -3.11 -14.58
N ILE A 49 4.01 -4.16 -13.84
CA ILE A 49 5.41 -4.45 -13.52
C ILE A 49 6.20 -4.83 -14.79
N GLU A 50 5.60 -5.60 -15.68
CA GLU A 50 6.21 -5.98 -16.97
C GLU A 50 6.42 -4.78 -17.91
N GLU A 51 5.58 -3.75 -17.83
CA GLU A 51 5.74 -2.47 -18.55
C GLU A 51 6.91 -1.61 -18.01
N GLY A 52 7.57 -2.05 -16.94
CA GLY A 52 8.74 -1.38 -16.37
C GLY A 52 8.46 -0.54 -15.13
N TYR A 53 7.27 -0.64 -14.54
CA TYR A 53 7.00 -0.05 -13.23
C TYR A 53 7.60 -0.93 -12.11
N ASP A 54 8.08 -0.29 -11.05
CA ASP A 54 8.66 -1.00 -9.90
C ASP A 54 7.61 -1.33 -8.83
N LEU A 55 6.58 -0.50 -8.71
CA LEU A 55 5.49 -0.65 -7.74
C LEU A 55 4.14 -0.29 -8.38
N ALA A 56 3.25 -1.26 -8.49
CA ALA A 56 1.86 -1.04 -8.92
C ALA A 56 0.93 -1.09 -7.70
N ILE A 57 0.08 -0.09 -7.54
CA ILE A 57 -0.88 0.02 -6.43
C ILE A 57 -2.29 -0.02 -6.99
N GLY A 58 -3.12 -0.93 -6.47
CA GLY A 58 -4.53 -0.97 -6.78
C GLY A 58 -5.21 0.35 -6.41
N SER A 59 -6.01 0.89 -7.32
CA SER A 59 -6.83 2.08 -7.10
C SER A 59 -8.28 1.76 -7.39
N ARG A 60 -9.16 2.04 -6.43
CA ARG A 60 -10.61 1.91 -6.60
C ARG A 60 -11.11 2.80 -7.74
N LYS A 61 -11.99 2.26 -8.59
CA LYS A 61 -12.73 3.06 -9.58
C LYS A 61 -13.68 4.03 -8.86
N GLY A 62 -13.66 5.29 -9.28
CA GLY A 62 -14.16 6.43 -8.50
C GLY A 62 -15.68 6.50 -8.25
N SER A 63 -16.51 5.59 -8.79
CA SER A 63 -17.97 5.65 -8.63
C SER A 63 -18.50 5.08 -7.32
N ASP A 64 -17.78 4.14 -6.67
CA ASP A 64 -18.38 3.30 -5.61
C ASP A 64 -17.93 3.66 -4.18
N VAL A 65 -17.19 4.76 -4.00
CA VAL A 65 -16.60 5.13 -2.70
C VAL A 65 -17.50 6.13 -1.94
N PRO A 66 -17.97 5.81 -0.71
CA PRO A 66 -18.68 6.76 0.15
C PRO A 66 -17.87 8.05 0.37
N GLY A 67 -18.52 9.21 0.31
CA GLY A 67 -17.86 10.53 0.27
C GLY A 67 -16.81 10.79 1.36
N TYR A 68 -17.04 10.31 2.59
CA TYR A 68 -16.09 10.46 3.70
C TYR A 68 -14.79 9.64 3.50
N ARG A 69 -14.87 8.45 2.88
CA ARG A 69 -13.69 7.63 2.53
C ARG A 69 -12.92 8.24 1.35
N ARG A 70 -13.62 8.93 0.44
CA ARG A 70 -13.02 9.68 -0.68
C ARG A 70 -12.17 10.85 -0.17
N VAL A 71 -12.65 11.59 0.83
CA VAL A 71 -11.90 12.68 1.47
C VAL A 71 -10.66 12.14 2.22
N GLY A 72 -10.82 11.09 3.03
CA GLY A 72 -9.68 10.46 3.74
C GLY A 72 -8.60 9.95 2.78
N GLY A 73 -8.98 9.20 1.74
CA GLY A 73 -8.05 8.70 0.72
C GLY A 73 -7.35 9.83 -0.06
N THR A 74 -8.05 10.94 -0.32
CA THR A 74 -7.47 12.12 -1.00
C THR A 74 -6.46 12.83 -0.11
N VAL A 75 -6.75 13.02 1.18
CA VAL A 75 -5.83 13.64 2.15
C VAL A 75 -4.55 12.79 2.30
N LEU A 76 -4.69 11.47 2.44
CA LEU A 76 -3.56 10.55 2.49
C LEU A 76 -2.76 10.55 1.18
N SER A 77 -3.42 10.63 0.03
CA SER A 77 -2.75 10.76 -1.28
C SER A 77 -1.99 12.08 -1.42
N ILE A 78 -2.52 13.19 -0.88
CA ILE A 78 -1.84 14.50 -0.84
C ILE A 78 -0.62 14.46 0.08
N PHE A 79 -0.73 13.90 1.29
CA PHE A 79 0.43 13.79 2.17
C PHE A 79 1.46 12.78 1.65
N THR A 80 1.03 11.73 0.96
CA THR A 80 1.92 10.83 0.20
C THR A 80 2.62 11.61 -0.90
N PHE A 81 1.91 12.45 -1.67
CA PHE A 81 2.51 13.34 -2.66
C PHE A 81 3.54 14.29 -2.05
N LEU A 82 3.25 14.90 -0.89
CA LEU A 82 4.19 15.78 -0.21
C LEU A 82 5.47 15.04 0.27
N LEU A 83 5.37 13.77 0.63
CA LEU A 83 6.50 12.92 1.01
C LEU A 83 7.32 12.38 -0.17
N SER A 84 6.65 12.19 -1.31
CA SER A 84 7.14 11.35 -2.40
C SER A 84 7.32 12.12 -3.73
N GLY A 85 6.87 13.37 -3.80
CA GLY A 85 6.80 14.16 -5.03
C GLY A 85 5.86 13.59 -6.10
N ARG A 86 5.16 12.48 -5.85
CA ARG A 86 4.34 11.75 -6.83
C ARG A 86 2.94 11.50 -6.29
N TYR A 87 1.94 11.85 -7.09
CA TYR A 87 0.55 11.72 -6.69
C TYR A 87 0.07 10.33 -7.06
N VAL A 88 -0.08 9.47 -6.06
CA VAL A 88 -0.65 8.13 -6.22
C VAL A 88 -2.03 8.13 -5.57
N LYS A 89 -3.07 7.95 -6.40
CA LYS A 89 -4.44 7.80 -5.90
C LYS A 89 -4.54 6.51 -5.11
N ASP A 90 -5.22 6.58 -3.97
CA ASP A 90 -5.48 5.42 -3.09
C ASP A 90 -4.22 4.76 -2.53
N SER A 91 -3.27 5.58 -2.08
CA SER A 91 -1.95 5.18 -1.58
C SER A 91 -1.95 4.19 -0.39
N GLN A 92 -3.12 3.86 0.16
CA GLN A 92 -3.29 2.94 1.29
C GLN A 92 -3.89 1.59 0.89
N CYS A 93 -4.17 1.35 -0.39
CA CYS A 93 -4.65 0.05 -0.85
C CYS A 93 -3.62 -1.06 -0.53
N GLY A 94 -4.10 -2.17 0.03
CA GLY A 94 -3.29 -3.36 0.34
C GLY A 94 -3.03 -4.25 -0.87
N PHE A 95 -3.74 -4.03 -1.98
CA PHE A 95 -3.51 -4.73 -3.24
C PHE A 95 -2.38 -4.08 -4.04
N ARG A 96 -1.20 -4.72 -4.07
CA ARG A 96 0.02 -4.18 -4.67
C ARG A 96 0.83 -5.24 -5.39
N ALA A 97 1.54 -4.83 -6.44
CA ALA A 97 2.59 -5.63 -7.07
C ALA A 97 3.94 -4.92 -7.01
N TYR A 98 5.01 -5.71 -6.87
CA TYR A 98 6.38 -5.25 -6.69
C TYR A 98 7.30 -5.97 -7.68
N SER A 99 8.18 -5.20 -8.32
CA SER A 99 9.30 -5.75 -9.09
C SER A 99 10.38 -6.35 -8.17
N LYS A 100 11.25 -7.21 -8.71
CA LYS A 100 12.47 -7.68 -8.00
C LYS A 100 13.26 -6.51 -7.40
N ARG A 101 13.41 -5.41 -8.16
CA ARG A 101 14.13 -4.21 -7.75
C ARG A 101 13.43 -3.49 -6.58
N ALA A 102 12.11 -3.39 -6.61
CA ALA A 102 11.35 -2.81 -5.50
C ALA A 102 11.50 -3.61 -4.22
N VAL A 103 11.35 -4.93 -4.28
CA VAL A 103 11.53 -5.81 -3.12
C VAL A 103 12.94 -5.68 -2.55
N ALA A 104 13.97 -5.60 -3.39
CA ALA A 104 15.35 -5.47 -2.94
C ALA A 104 15.61 -4.15 -2.16
N LEU A 105 15.04 -3.04 -2.63
CA LEU A 105 15.34 -1.70 -2.12
C LEU A 105 14.41 -1.22 -1.01
N ILE A 106 13.18 -1.73 -0.95
CA ILE A 106 12.19 -1.35 0.06
C ILE A 106 12.46 -2.13 1.37
N ALA A 107 12.58 -1.42 2.48
CA ALA A 107 12.90 -1.91 3.82
C ALA A 107 12.17 -1.11 4.93
N PRO A 108 10.82 -1.08 4.93
CA PRO A 108 10.02 -0.28 5.83
C PRO A 108 10.21 -0.70 7.30
N GLN A 109 10.14 0.25 8.22
CA GLN A 109 10.28 0.05 9.67
C GLN A 109 8.93 0.12 10.40
N GLU A 110 7.89 0.67 9.78
CA GLU A 110 6.54 0.78 10.34
C GLU A 110 5.86 -0.59 10.48
N THR A 111 5.44 -0.93 11.70
CA THR A 111 4.71 -2.19 11.97
C THR A 111 3.19 -2.04 11.90
N GLY A 112 2.69 -0.80 11.80
CA GLY A 112 1.26 -0.47 11.74
C GLY A 112 0.78 -0.10 10.34
N MET A 113 -0.43 0.47 10.26
CA MET A 113 -1.07 0.87 8.99
C MET A 113 -0.26 1.90 8.18
N ALA A 114 0.62 2.67 8.83
CA ALA A 114 1.45 3.68 8.18
C ALA A 114 2.52 3.10 7.23
N ILE A 115 2.76 1.78 7.28
CA ILE A 115 3.69 1.09 6.38
C ILE A 115 3.37 1.35 4.90
N SER A 116 2.10 1.48 4.54
CA SER A 116 1.65 1.73 3.17
C SER A 116 2.21 3.03 2.62
N SER A 117 2.28 4.07 3.48
CA SER A 117 2.90 5.36 3.16
C SER A 117 4.42 5.32 3.20
N GLU A 118 5.01 4.59 4.15
CA GLU A 118 6.45 4.42 4.23
C GLU A 118 7.00 3.71 2.98
N ILE A 119 6.33 2.66 2.50
CA ILE A 119 6.68 1.96 1.26
C ILE A 119 6.75 2.92 0.07
N ILE A 120 5.78 3.82 -0.08
CA ILE A 120 5.78 4.81 -1.17
C ILE A 120 6.91 5.83 -0.96
N ALA A 121 7.14 6.26 0.28
CA ALA A 121 8.22 7.18 0.61
C ALA A 121 9.60 6.57 0.29
N GLU A 122 9.82 5.29 0.62
CA GLU A 122 11.04 4.57 0.29
C GLU A 122 11.18 4.32 -1.21
N ALA A 123 10.09 3.92 -1.88
CA ALA A 123 10.10 3.75 -3.33
C ALA A 123 10.55 5.02 -4.04
N THR A 124 10.02 6.19 -3.66
CA THR A 124 10.51 7.47 -4.18
C THR A 124 11.97 7.73 -3.82
N LYS A 125 12.37 7.50 -2.57
CA LYS A 125 13.76 7.73 -2.12
C LYS A 125 14.76 6.95 -2.97
N HIS A 126 14.38 5.75 -3.40
CA HIS A 126 15.19 4.87 -4.24
C HIS A 126 14.98 5.06 -5.75
N GLY A 127 14.23 6.09 -6.18
CA GLY A 127 13.98 6.38 -7.58
C GLY A 127 13.19 5.29 -8.31
N LEU A 128 12.33 4.57 -7.59
CA LEU A 128 11.44 3.56 -8.15
C LEU A 128 10.27 4.21 -8.90
N ILE A 129 9.80 3.57 -9.96
CA ILE A 129 8.67 4.04 -10.76
C ILE A 129 7.37 3.43 -10.20
N ILE A 130 6.41 4.28 -9.83
CA ILE A 130 5.17 3.87 -9.17
C ILE A 130 3.99 4.18 -10.08
N THR A 131 3.03 3.25 -10.19
CA THR A 131 1.78 3.45 -10.94
C THR A 131 0.55 3.00 -10.15
N GLY A 132 -0.60 3.57 -10.52
CA GLY A 132 -1.90 3.18 -10.00
C GLY A 132 -2.66 2.33 -11.02
N VAL A 133 -3.14 1.16 -10.63
CA VAL A 133 -3.87 0.23 -11.50
C VAL A 133 -5.34 0.22 -11.07
N PRO A 134 -6.30 0.53 -11.96
CA PRO A 134 -7.71 0.46 -11.62
C PRO A 134 -8.13 -0.97 -11.27
N ILE A 135 -8.67 -1.18 -10.08
CA ILE A 135 -9.15 -2.49 -9.60
C ILE A 135 -10.64 -2.46 -9.24
N SER A 136 -11.23 -3.65 -9.20
CA SER A 136 -12.61 -3.88 -8.79
C SER A 136 -12.64 -4.12 -7.28
N VAL A 137 -13.55 -3.45 -6.56
CA VAL A 137 -13.70 -3.63 -5.11
C VAL A 137 -15.14 -3.98 -4.79
N ARG A 138 -15.36 -5.11 -4.12
CA ARG A 138 -16.65 -5.53 -3.60
C ARG A 138 -16.89 -4.90 -2.23
N TYR A 139 -18.01 -4.22 -2.08
CA TYR A 139 -18.47 -3.72 -0.79
C TYR A 139 -19.45 -4.72 -0.20
N THR A 140 -19.03 -5.43 0.84
CA THR A 140 -19.93 -6.17 1.73
C THR A 140 -20.37 -5.24 2.86
N ASP A 141 -21.67 -5.19 3.16
CA ASP A 141 -22.27 -4.32 4.19
C ASP A 141 -21.71 -4.56 5.62
N ASP A 142 -20.97 -5.64 5.84
CA ASP A 142 -20.40 -6.03 7.13
C ASP A 142 -18.90 -5.71 7.28
N SER A 143 -18.55 -4.42 7.36
CA SER A 143 -17.23 -4.03 7.88
C SER A 143 -17.31 -2.88 8.88
N SER A 144 -17.94 -3.18 10.01
CA SER A 144 -17.87 -2.37 11.23
C SER A 144 -16.89 -3.00 12.21
N THR A 145 -15.62 -2.57 12.25
CA THR A 145 -14.83 -2.61 13.50
C THR A 145 -13.64 -1.65 13.46
N HIS A 146 -13.52 -0.85 14.54
CA HIS A 146 -12.57 0.23 14.82
C HIS A 146 -12.84 1.59 14.19
N ASN A 147 -12.96 2.60 15.08
CA ASN A 147 -13.27 3.99 14.80
C ASN A 147 -12.37 4.53 13.66
N PRO A 148 -12.87 4.60 12.41
CA PRO A 148 -12.05 4.86 11.22
C PRO A 148 -11.42 6.26 11.27
N VAL A 149 -12.03 7.17 12.02
CA VAL A 149 -11.52 8.52 12.26
C VAL A 149 -10.27 8.47 13.15
N LYS A 150 -10.32 7.79 14.31
CA LYS A 150 -9.15 7.66 15.20
C LYS A 150 -7.98 6.95 14.51
N GLN A 151 -8.27 5.89 13.76
CA GLN A 151 -7.27 5.16 12.97
C GLN A 151 -6.64 6.07 11.90
N GLY A 152 -7.46 6.83 11.18
CA GLY A 152 -7.01 7.79 10.17
C GLY A 152 -6.12 8.89 10.76
N PHE A 153 -6.49 9.44 11.91
CA PHE A 153 -5.68 10.44 12.62
C PHE A 153 -4.33 9.88 13.08
N TYR A 154 -4.29 8.65 13.60
CA TYR A 154 -3.04 8.02 14.01
C TYR A 154 -2.10 7.82 12.81
N THR A 155 -2.61 7.30 11.69
CA THR A 155 -1.84 7.14 10.45
C THR A 155 -1.31 8.48 9.94
N LEU A 156 -2.15 9.52 9.95
CA LEU A 156 -1.75 10.87 9.55
C LEU A 156 -0.67 11.45 10.46
N TRP A 157 -0.77 11.27 11.78
CA TRP A 157 0.26 11.68 12.72
C TRP A 157 1.59 10.97 12.46
N ARG A 158 1.58 9.65 12.21
CA ARG A 158 2.80 8.90 11.85
C ARG A 158 3.44 9.43 10.58
N ILE A 159 2.63 9.74 9.57
CA ILE A 159 3.07 10.37 8.32
C ILE A 159 3.75 11.73 8.58
N LEU A 160 3.18 12.57 9.45
CA LEU A 160 3.77 13.85 9.84
C LEU A 160 5.12 13.67 10.55
N VAL A 161 5.23 12.72 11.48
CA VAL A 161 6.49 12.40 12.17
C VAL A 161 7.56 11.94 11.16
N MET A 162 7.19 11.12 10.18
CA MET A 162 8.10 10.70 9.10
C MET A 162 8.58 11.89 8.25
N MET A 163 7.72 12.89 7.98
CA MET A 163 8.14 14.11 7.27
C MET A 163 9.18 14.91 8.05
N VAL A 164 8.98 15.07 9.37
CA VAL A 164 9.89 15.85 10.22
C VAL A 164 11.25 15.17 10.36
N ARG A 165 11.29 13.84 10.47
CA ARG A 165 12.53 13.05 10.57
C ARG A 165 13.33 12.96 9.26
N ARG A 166 12.75 13.37 8.13
CA ARG A 166 13.41 13.42 6.81
C ARG A 166 14.14 14.74 6.53
N ARG A 167 14.02 15.74 7.41
CA ARG A 167 14.86 16.95 7.42
C ARG A 167 16.05 16.76 8.33
#